data_AF-A0A227JFL4-F1
#
_entry.id   AF-A0A227JFL4-F1
#
_cell.length_a   1.000
_cell.length_b   1.000
_cell.length_c   1.000
_cell.angle_alpha   90.00
_cell.angle_beta   90.00
_cell.angle_gamma   90.00
#
_symmetry.space_group_name_H-M   'P 1'
#
loop_
_entity.id
_entity.type
_entity.pdbx_description
1 polymer ?
#
loop_
_entity_poly.entity_id
_entity_poly.type
_entity_poly.pdbx_seq_one_letter_code
_entity_poly.pdbx_strand_id
1 'polypeptide(L)'
;MNYKMAPKLWSHLMNHQIKTAALSTIALSLLGCNQAQPQVEEPSASRPVQVIEVNERNEELNKSFSGIVKAKETASLSFRVPGTVESVFVNKGSVVEKGQVIATLD
;
A
#
# COMPACT_ATOMS: atom_id res chain seq x y z
N MET A 1 -70.61 -43.56 56.59
CA MET A 1 -71.15 -44.63 55.73
C MET A 1 -70.00 -45.12 54.84
N ASN A 2 -69.57 -46.36 55.07
CA ASN A 2 -68.47 -47.03 54.36
C ASN A 2 -68.86 -47.35 52.91
N TYR A 3 -67.98 -47.12 51.93
CA TYR A 3 -67.91 -47.97 50.73
C TYR A 3 -66.44 -48.16 50.29
N LYS A 4 -65.94 -49.34 50.65
CA LYS A 4 -64.71 -49.98 50.19
C LYS A 4 -64.94 -50.49 48.75
N MET A 5 -63.86 -50.67 47.99
CA MET A 5 -63.68 -51.67 46.90
C MET A 5 -63.79 -51.20 45.43
N ALA A 6 -62.64 -51.12 44.74
CA ALA A 6 -62.33 -51.86 43.49
C ALA A 6 -61.00 -51.39 42.82
N PRO A 7 -59.84 -52.00 43.12
CA PRO A 7 -58.52 -51.57 42.58
C PRO A 7 -58.15 -52.13 41.18
N LYS A 8 -59.09 -52.73 40.43
CA LYS A 8 -58.79 -53.42 39.14
C LYS A 8 -59.28 -52.71 37.88
N LEU A 9 -60.11 -51.67 37.99
CA LEU A 9 -60.60 -50.91 36.83
C LEU A 9 -59.60 -49.81 36.41
N TRP A 10 -58.73 -49.39 37.34
CA TRP A 10 -57.77 -48.31 37.11
C TRP A 10 -56.53 -48.76 36.33
N SER A 11 -56.07 -50.01 36.50
CA SER A 11 -54.89 -50.53 35.80
C SER A 11 -55.09 -50.66 34.29
N HIS A 12 -56.29 -51.04 33.84
CA HIS A 12 -56.58 -51.21 32.42
C HIS A 12 -56.75 -49.87 31.69
N LEU A 13 -57.35 -48.87 32.36
CA LEU A 13 -57.40 -47.49 31.86
C LEU A 13 -56.01 -46.86 31.82
N MET A 14 -55.19 -47.11 32.84
CA MET A 14 -53.85 -46.54 32.98
C MET A 14 -52.85 -47.17 31.99
N ASN A 15 -52.94 -48.47 31.71
CA ASN A 15 -52.14 -49.12 30.65
C ASN A 15 -52.49 -48.62 29.24
N HIS A 16 -53.76 -48.28 29.00
CA HIS A 16 -54.17 -47.69 27.73
C HIS A 16 -53.54 -46.31 27.54
N GLN A 17 -53.53 -45.48 28.59
CA GLN A 17 -52.89 -44.16 28.57
C GLN A 17 -51.36 -44.22 28.42
N ILE A 18 -50.70 -45.22 29.02
CA ILE A 18 -49.25 -45.43 28.87
C ILE A 18 -48.91 -45.83 27.42
N LYS A 19 -49.70 -46.72 26.80
CA LYS A 19 -49.49 -47.15 25.41
C LYS A 19 -49.66 -45.99 24.41
N THR A 20 -50.67 -45.13 24.61
CA THR A 20 -50.88 -43.96 23.75
C THR A 20 -49.79 -42.91 23.93
N ALA A 21 -49.32 -42.69 25.17
CA ALA A 21 -48.20 -41.80 25.43
C ALA A 21 -46.90 -42.29 24.78
N ALA A 22 -46.60 -43.59 24.88
CA ALA A 22 -45.40 -44.17 24.26
C ALA A 22 -45.39 -44.03 22.73
N LEU A 23 -46.54 -44.25 22.08
CA LEU A 23 -46.67 -44.10 20.62
C LEU A 23 -46.50 -42.64 20.17
N SER A 24 -47.02 -41.69 20.94
CA SER A 24 -46.86 -40.25 20.67
C SER A 24 -45.39 -39.82 20.78
N THR A 25 -44.68 -40.22 21.83
CA THR A 25 -43.26 -39.88 22.03
C THR A 25 -42.38 -40.41 20.89
N ILE A 26 -42.68 -41.61 20.36
CA ILE A 26 -41.98 -42.16 19.20
C ILE A 26 -42.29 -41.33 17.94
N ALA A 27 -43.53 -40.95 17.70
CA ALA A 27 -43.86 -40.11 16.54
C ALA A 27 -43.16 -38.74 16.57
N LEU A 28 -43.03 -38.13 17.76
CA LEU A 28 -42.32 -36.86 17.92
C LEU A 28 -40.80 -36.99 17.72
N SER A 29 -40.19 -38.14 18.03
CA SER A 29 -38.75 -38.32 17.83
C SER A 29 -38.35 -38.40 16.36
N LEU A 30 -39.24 -38.84 15.46
CA LEU A 30 -38.99 -38.84 14.02
C LEU A 30 -38.92 -37.41 13.43
N LEU A 31 -39.64 -36.43 13.99
CA LEU A 31 -39.59 -35.04 13.51
C LEU A 31 -38.24 -34.37 13.80
N GLY A 32 -37.50 -34.83 14.83
CA GLY A 32 -36.18 -34.32 15.18
C GLY A 32 -35.02 -34.98 14.42
N CYS A 33 -35.26 -36.10 13.74
CA CYS A 33 -34.22 -36.87 13.06
C CYS A 33 -33.91 -36.35 11.64
N ASN A 34 -34.56 -35.28 11.19
CA ASN A 34 -34.24 -34.64 9.93
C ASN A 34 -33.26 -33.47 10.14
N GLN A 35 -31.98 -33.81 10.27
CA GLN A 35 -30.90 -32.84 10.15
C GLN A 35 -30.80 -32.45 8.67
N ALA A 36 -31.57 -31.45 8.26
CA ALA A 36 -31.41 -30.83 6.94
C ALA A 36 -29.97 -30.29 6.86
N GLN A 37 -29.14 -30.96 6.08
CA GLN A 37 -27.75 -30.58 5.86
C GLN A 37 -27.75 -29.18 5.21
N PRO A 38 -27.03 -28.18 5.75
CA PRO A 38 -26.96 -26.87 5.13
C PRO A 38 -26.43 -27.06 3.70
N GLN A 39 -27.20 -26.64 2.70
CA GLN A 39 -26.68 -26.57 1.34
C GLN A 39 -25.52 -25.58 1.38
N VAL A 40 -24.32 -26.06 1.07
CA VAL A 40 -23.14 -25.20 0.91
C VAL A 40 -23.41 -24.33 -0.30
N GLU A 41 -23.82 -23.09 -0.06
CA GLU A 41 -23.91 -22.07 -1.10
C GLU A 41 -22.51 -21.87 -1.68
N GLU A 42 -22.34 -22.17 -2.98
CA GLU A 42 -21.11 -21.81 -3.70
C GLU A 42 -20.87 -20.30 -3.54
N PRO A 43 -19.63 -19.84 -3.34
CA PRO A 43 -19.35 -18.43 -3.09
C PRO A 43 -19.74 -17.59 -4.33
N SER A 44 -20.97 -17.12 -4.34
CA SER A 44 -21.64 -16.43 -5.45
C SER A 44 -21.30 -14.95 -5.55
N ALA A 45 -20.24 -14.49 -4.88
CA ALA A 45 -19.86 -13.08 -4.89
C ALA A 45 -18.37 -12.93 -5.24
N SER A 46 -18.08 -12.51 -6.47
CA SER A 46 -16.78 -11.95 -6.80
C SER A 46 -16.56 -10.72 -5.92
N ARG A 47 -15.61 -10.79 -4.99
CA ARG A 47 -15.31 -9.67 -4.08
C ARG A 47 -14.51 -8.64 -4.87
N PRO A 48 -15.06 -7.43 -5.13
CA PRO A 48 -14.33 -6.43 -5.89
C PRO A 48 -13.11 -5.97 -5.11
N VAL A 49 -11.96 -5.96 -5.77
CA VAL A 49 -10.70 -5.45 -5.24
C VAL A 49 -10.29 -4.22 -6.03
N GLN A 50 -9.66 -3.27 -5.34
CA GLN A 50 -9.14 -2.08 -6.00
C GLN A 50 -7.74 -2.36 -6.53
N VAL A 51 -7.56 -2.16 -7.83
CA VAL A 51 -6.27 -2.29 -8.52
C VAL A 51 -5.88 -0.96 -9.14
N ILE A 52 -4.58 -0.73 -9.26
CA ILE A 52 -4.02 0.38 -10.04
C ILE A 52 -3.06 -0.19 -11.07
N GLU A 53 -3.06 0.38 -12.26
CA GLU A 53 -2.11 0.04 -13.32
C GLU A 53 -0.79 0.77 -13.07
N VAL A 54 0.30 0.03 -12.95
CA VAL A 54 1.64 0.58 -12.75
C VAL A 54 2.23 0.90 -14.11
N ASN A 55 2.22 2.18 -14.47
CA ASN A 55 2.91 2.65 -15.66
C ASN A 55 4.40 2.87 -15.36
N GLU A 56 5.26 2.55 -16.33
CA GLU A 56 6.67 2.91 -16.29
C GLU A 56 6.79 4.43 -16.28
N ARG A 57 7.19 4.96 -15.13
CA ARG A 57 7.43 6.38 -14.98
C ARG A 57 8.84 6.64 -15.46
N ASN A 58 8.97 7.19 -16.67
CA ASN A 58 10.24 7.73 -17.15
C ASN A 58 10.49 9.07 -16.43
N GLU A 59 10.78 9.00 -15.12
CA GLU A 59 11.20 10.17 -14.38
C GLU A 59 12.63 10.50 -14.79
N GLU A 60 12.78 11.55 -15.60
CA GLU A 60 14.07 12.14 -15.86
C GLU A 60 14.62 12.69 -14.52
N LEU A 61 15.68 12.05 -14.03
CA LEU A 61 16.38 12.46 -12.81
C LEU A 61 17.03 13.83 -13.03
N ASN A 62 16.27 14.89 -12.77
CA ASN A 62 16.75 16.25 -12.83
C ASN A 62 17.63 16.54 -11.61
N LYS A 63 18.95 16.57 -11.81
CA LYS A 63 19.92 16.93 -10.77
C LYS A 63 20.42 18.35 -10.98
N SER A 64 20.22 19.20 -9.98
CA SER A 64 20.71 20.58 -9.97
C SER A 64 21.91 20.69 -9.03
N PHE A 65 22.99 21.29 -9.52
CA PHE A 65 24.21 21.51 -8.75
C PHE A 65 24.64 22.98 -8.86
N SER A 66 25.12 23.53 -7.75
CA SER A 66 25.72 24.87 -7.74
C SER A 66 27.17 24.80 -8.21
N GLY A 67 27.56 25.72 -9.08
CA GLY A 67 28.92 25.81 -9.60
C GLY A 67 29.27 27.21 -10.07
N ILE A 68 30.56 27.45 -10.30
CA ILE A 68 31.07 28.72 -10.81
C ILE A 68 31.78 28.43 -12.13
N VAL A 69 31.48 29.21 -13.16
CA VAL A 69 32.16 29.13 -14.46
C VAL A 69 33.54 29.77 -14.35
N LYS A 70 34.58 29.05 -14.77
CA LYS A 70 35.96 29.53 -14.80
C LYS A 70 36.61 29.16 -16.13
N ALA A 71 37.56 29.98 -16.57
CA ALA A 71 38.36 29.65 -17.74
C ALA A 71 39.20 28.39 -17.47
N LYS A 72 39.34 27.53 -18.48
CA LYS A 72 40.21 26.35 -18.40
C LYS A 72 41.68 26.74 -18.21
N GLU A 73 42.09 27.82 -18.87
CA GLU A 73 43.44 28.35 -18.83
C GLU A 73 43.39 29.85 -18.51
N THR A 74 44.31 30.33 -17.69
CA THR A 74 44.41 31.75 -17.33
C THR A 74 45.87 32.13 -17.23
N ALA A 75 46.27 33.18 -17.95
CA ALA A 75 47.61 33.74 -17.88
C ALA A 75 47.62 34.92 -16.89
N SER A 76 48.36 34.78 -15.79
CA SER A 76 48.65 35.92 -14.92
C SER A 76 49.87 36.66 -15.47
N LEU A 77 49.66 37.86 -15.98
CA LEU A 77 50.73 38.67 -16.56
C LEU A 77 51.35 39.57 -15.49
N SER A 78 52.68 39.63 -15.49
CA SER A 78 53.46 40.53 -14.65
C SER A 78 54.68 41.01 -15.43
N PHE A 79 55.24 42.14 -15.00
CA PHE A 79 56.47 42.66 -15.58
C PHE A 79 57.68 41.91 -15.02
N ARG A 80 58.64 41.61 -15.90
CA ARG A 80 59.85 40.85 -15.57
C ARG A 80 60.96 41.71 -14.97
N VAL A 81 60.84 43.03 -15.09
CA VAL A 81 61.82 44.01 -14.63
C VAL A 81 61.10 45.05 -13.75
N PRO A 82 61.81 45.66 -12.78
CA PRO A 82 61.29 46.81 -12.05
C PRO A 82 61.20 48.02 -12.99
N GLY A 83 60.12 48.79 -12.87
CA GLY A 83 59.86 49.98 -13.68
C GLY A 83 58.46 50.54 -13.37
N THR A 84 58.19 51.77 -13.82
CA THR A 84 56.87 52.40 -13.64
C THR A 84 56.03 52.19 -14.89
N VAL A 85 54.73 51.92 -14.73
CA VAL A 85 53.83 51.77 -15.89
C VAL A 85 53.74 53.11 -16.62
N GLU A 86 54.27 53.13 -17.85
CA GLU A 86 54.25 54.29 -18.73
C GLU A 86 52.92 54.35 -19.49
N SER A 87 52.47 53.21 -20.04
CA SER A 87 51.23 53.15 -20.83
C SER A 87 50.56 51.78 -20.82
N VAL A 88 49.25 51.77 -21.09
CA VAL A 88 48.42 50.56 -21.25
C VAL A 88 47.58 50.69 -22.52
N PHE A 89 47.66 49.70 -23.41
CA PHE A 89 47.06 49.77 -24.75
C PHE A 89 45.76 48.97 -24.89
N VAL A 90 45.30 48.31 -23.82
CA VAL A 90 44.13 47.43 -23.86
C VAL A 90 43.16 47.72 -22.73
N ASN A 91 41.89 47.38 -22.96
CA ASN A 91 40.82 47.49 -21.97
C ASN A 91 40.35 46.10 -21.50
N LYS A 92 39.63 46.07 -20.38
CA LYS A 92 38.96 44.85 -19.91
C LYS A 92 38.05 44.28 -21.00
N GLY A 93 38.20 42.98 -21.29
CA GLY A 93 37.44 42.29 -22.34
C GLY A 93 38.04 42.39 -23.75
N SER A 94 39.16 43.09 -23.93
CA SER A 94 39.84 43.14 -25.24
C SER A 94 40.40 41.76 -25.61
N VAL A 95 40.21 41.36 -26.86
CA VAL A 95 40.87 40.19 -27.45
C VAL A 95 42.29 40.59 -27.84
N VAL A 96 43.27 39.75 -27.52
CA VAL A 96 44.69 39.99 -27.80
C VAL A 96 45.33 38.74 -28.39
N GLU A 97 46.35 38.94 -29.20
CA GLU A 97 47.12 37.85 -29.80
C GLU A 97 48.43 37.61 -29.07
N LYS A 98 49.00 36.41 -29.26
CA LYS A 98 50.28 36.05 -28.65
C LYS A 98 51.39 36.97 -29.17
N GLY A 99 52.07 37.65 -28.25
CA GLY A 99 53.17 38.56 -28.57
C GLY A 99 52.72 40.00 -28.80
N GLN A 100 51.42 40.29 -28.75
CA GLN A 100 50.92 41.66 -28.80
C GLN A 100 51.36 42.44 -27.55
N VAL A 101 51.88 43.65 -27.75
CA VAL A 101 52.22 44.57 -26.66
C VAL A 101 50.92 45.13 -26.08
N ILE A 102 50.74 44.95 -24.76
CA ILE A 102 49.53 45.39 -24.05
C ILE A 102 49.81 46.52 -23.04
N ALA A 103 51.06 46.72 -22.63
CA ALA A 103 51.52 47.78 -21.73
C ALA A 103 53.04 47.98 -21.84
N THR A 104 53.53 49.18 -21.53
CA THR A 104 54.98 49.52 -21.47
C THR A 104 55.37 50.03 -20.08
N LEU A 105 56.67 49.88 -19.77
CA LEU A 105 57.30 50.45 -18.59
C LEU A 105 58.38 51.47 -19.01
N ASP A 106 58.60 52.46 -18.15
CA ASP A 106 59.79 53.34 -18.14
C ASP A 106 60.83 52.83 -17.13
#